data_AF-A0A3N5QNZ4-F1
#
_entry.id   AF-A0A3N5QNZ4-F1
#
_cell.length_a   1.000
_cell.length_b   1.000
_cell.length_c   1.000
_cell.angle_alpha   90.00
_cell.angle_beta   90.00
_cell.angle_gamma   90.00
#
_symmetry.space_group_name_H-M   'P 1'
#
loop_
_entity.id
_entity.type
_entity.pdbx_description
1 polymer ?
#
loop_
_entity_poly.entity_id
_entity_poly.type
_entity_poly.pdbx_seq_one_letter_code
_entity_poly.pdbx_strand_id
1 'polypeptide(L)'
;MNLKHKLEYHYKTFDRTKLEPDPLQFLHMFNDEKDIEVVGLIASIFAYGNVKQIENTLKKFIIVFNGKPYSFIKNFSLSKNSKKISDIKHRFYTEDDLLKLFIILNKEIKKHKSIKQIFLQGYNISDENVKNGISNFSNYFLNSFLETFGKVSAGIKFMFPLPEKGSACKRMNLFLRWMVRKDELDFGLWKEIST
;
A
#
# COMPACT_ATOMS: atom_id res chain seq x y z
N MET A 1 7.27 29.72 -22.47
CA MET A 1 7.22 29.09 -21.13
C MET A 1 7.50 27.60 -21.30
N ASN A 2 8.61 27.08 -20.76
CA ASN A 2 9.02 25.68 -20.89
C ASN A 2 7.99 24.74 -20.21
N LEU A 3 7.74 23.56 -20.78
CA LEU A 3 6.85 22.53 -20.22
C LEU A 3 7.18 22.23 -18.74
N LYS A 4 8.47 22.16 -18.39
CA LYS A 4 8.93 21.97 -17.01
C LYS A 4 8.36 23.03 -16.06
N HIS A 5 8.37 24.30 -16.46
CA HIS A 5 7.83 25.39 -15.62
C HIS A 5 6.31 25.30 -15.44
N LYS A 6 5.58 24.87 -16.46
CA LYS A 6 4.12 24.67 -16.35
C LYS A 6 3.79 23.51 -15.39
N LEU A 7 4.54 22.41 -15.49
CA LEU A 7 4.38 21.26 -14.61
C LEU A 7 4.73 21.61 -13.16
N GLU A 8 5.85 22.30 -12.94
CA GLU A 8 6.26 22.80 -11.61
C GLU A 8 5.24 23.76 -11.01
N TYR A 9 4.67 24.67 -11.81
CA TYR A 9 3.62 25.58 -11.35
C TYR A 9 2.40 24.82 -10.85
N HIS A 10 1.88 23.87 -11.64
CA HIS A 10 0.73 23.07 -11.23
C HIS A 10 1.06 22.21 -10.00
N TYR A 11 2.25 21.62 -9.97
CA TYR A 11 2.70 20.81 -8.84
C TYR A 11 2.73 21.62 -7.54
N LYS A 12 3.28 22.84 -7.55
CA LYS A 12 3.29 23.75 -6.39
C LYS A 12 1.91 24.30 -6.03
N THR A 13 0.96 24.28 -6.95
CA THR A 13 -0.41 24.79 -6.72
C THR A 13 -1.28 23.79 -5.94
N PHE A 14 -0.93 22.50 -5.93
CA PHE A 14 -1.60 21.47 -5.15
C PHE A 14 -0.78 21.15 -3.89
N ASP A 15 -1.03 21.91 -2.83
CA ASP A 15 -0.40 21.78 -1.51
C ASP A 15 -1.23 20.90 -0.55
N ARG A 16 -0.79 20.78 0.71
CA ARG A 16 -1.50 19.98 1.73
C ARG A 16 -2.94 20.41 1.97
N THR A 17 -3.30 21.66 1.69
CA THR A 17 -4.67 22.17 1.91
C THR A 17 -5.69 21.58 0.94
N LYS A 18 -5.22 20.92 -0.13
CA LYS A 18 -6.05 20.29 -1.17
C LYS A 18 -5.95 18.77 -1.18
N LEU A 19 -5.46 18.17 -0.09
CA LEU A 19 -5.35 16.72 0.07
C LEU A 19 -6.71 16.01 0.18
N GLU A 20 -7.79 16.72 0.46
CA GLU A 20 -9.11 16.10 0.51
C GLU A 20 -9.87 16.31 -0.81
N PRO A 21 -10.41 15.26 -1.45
CA PRO A 21 -10.35 13.85 -1.02
C PRO A 21 -9.24 13.02 -1.72
N ASP A 22 -8.18 12.65 -1.00
CA ASP A 22 -7.08 11.76 -1.44
C ASP A 22 -6.73 10.73 -0.35
N PRO A 23 -6.46 9.45 -0.68
CA PRO A 23 -5.98 8.45 0.29
C PRO A 23 -4.76 8.86 1.12
N LEU A 24 -3.90 9.72 0.60
CA LEU A 24 -2.71 10.26 1.28
C LEU A 24 -3.05 10.96 2.59
N GLN A 25 -4.24 11.55 2.72
CA GLN A 25 -4.71 12.19 3.96
C GLN A 25 -4.64 11.22 5.17
N PHE A 26 -4.92 9.92 4.95
CA PHE A 26 -4.94 8.92 6.02
C PHE A 26 -3.53 8.56 6.49
N LEU A 27 -2.52 8.68 5.63
CA LEU A 27 -1.13 8.43 6.01
C LEU A 27 -0.62 9.56 6.91
N HIS A 28 -1.02 10.81 6.66
CA HIS A 28 -0.66 11.98 7.48
C HIS A 28 -1.22 11.95 8.90
N MET A 29 -2.12 11.00 9.22
CA MET A 29 -2.58 10.77 10.60
C MET A 29 -1.53 10.11 11.49
N PHE A 30 -0.40 9.66 10.93
CA PHE A 30 0.61 8.87 11.62
C PHE A 30 2.00 9.52 11.52
N ASN A 31 2.79 9.35 12.58
CA ASN A 31 4.18 9.82 12.65
C ASN A 31 5.20 8.66 12.64
N ASP A 32 4.79 7.46 13.04
CA ASP A 32 5.66 6.27 13.00
C ASP A 32 5.79 5.77 11.56
N GLU A 33 7.03 5.60 11.08
CA GLU A 33 7.31 5.21 9.70
C GLU A 33 6.66 3.87 9.32
N LYS A 34 6.59 2.91 10.25
CA LYS A 34 6.02 1.59 9.97
C LYS A 34 4.49 1.63 9.94
N ASP A 35 3.89 2.49 10.75
CA ASP A 35 2.47 2.79 10.67
C ASP A 35 2.12 3.43 9.32
N ILE A 36 2.93 4.40 8.86
CA ILE A 36 2.79 5.05 7.55
C ILE A 36 2.94 4.03 6.41
N GLU A 37 3.93 3.13 6.48
CA GLU A 37 4.11 2.06 5.49
C GLU A 37 2.89 1.14 5.38
N VAL A 38 2.34 0.71 6.53
CA VAL A 38 1.17 -0.19 6.57
C VAL A 38 -0.05 0.51 6.01
N VAL A 39 -0.32 1.75 6.44
CA VAL A 39 -1.47 2.51 5.95
C VAL A 39 -1.28 2.85 4.47
N GLY A 40 -0.07 3.16 4.02
CA GLY A 40 0.25 3.39 2.61
C GLY A 40 -0.02 2.17 1.73
N LEU A 41 0.40 0.98 2.17
CA LEU A 41 0.14 -0.24 1.42
C LEU A 41 -1.36 -0.53 1.35
N ILE A 42 -2.07 -0.45 2.49
CA ILE A 42 -3.53 -0.65 2.51
C ILE A 42 -4.24 0.42 1.67
N ALA A 43 -3.92 1.70 1.85
CA ALA A 43 -4.50 2.80 1.09
C ALA A 43 -4.33 2.60 -0.41
N SER A 44 -3.14 2.19 -0.85
CA SER A 44 -2.87 1.95 -2.27
C SER A 44 -3.64 0.75 -2.81
N ILE A 45 -3.71 -0.38 -2.07
CA ILE A 45 -4.48 -1.56 -2.47
C ILE A 45 -5.95 -1.20 -2.70
N PHE A 46 -6.52 -0.35 -1.85
CA PHE A 46 -7.93 0.05 -1.92
C PHE A 46 -8.17 1.31 -2.77
N ALA A 47 -7.14 1.92 -3.36
CA ALA A 47 -7.25 3.11 -4.21
C ALA A 47 -7.78 2.80 -5.62
N TYR A 48 -9.01 2.26 -5.70
CA TYR A 48 -9.72 2.05 -6.96
C TYR A 48 -11.24 2.21 -6.81
N GLY A 49 -11.87 2.79 -7.83
CA GLY A 49 -13.30 3.14 -7.78
C GLY A 49 -13.53 4.60 -7.43
N ASN A 50 -14.74 4.91 -6.96
CA ASN A 50 -15.11 6.28 -6.61
C ASN A 50 -14.40 6.69 -5.31
N VAL A 51 -13.85 7.90 -5.29
CA VAL A 51 -13.16 8.51 -4.15
C VAL A 51 -13.95 8.37 -2.84
N LYS A 52 -15.26 8.68 -2.82
CA LYS A 52 -16.08 8.54 -1.60
C LYS A 52 -16.08 7.12 -1.04
N GLN A 53 -16.08 6.11 -1.92
CA GLN A 53 -16.05 4.70 -1.50
C GLN A 53 -14.67 4.32 -0.96
N ILE A 54 -13.60 4.82 -1.59
CA ILE A 54 -12.22 4.63 -1.13
C ILE A 54 -12.08 5.23 0.28
N GLU A 55 -12.49 6.48 0.48
CA GLU A 55 -12.41 7.15 1.79
C GLU A 55 -13.21 6.41 2.87
N ASN A 56 -14.45 5.99 2.56
CA ASN A 56 -15.26 5.24 3.52
C ASN A 56 -14.60 3.92 3.93
N THR A 57 -13.93 3.24 3.00
CA THR A 57 -13.17 2.02 3.31
C THR A 57 -11.95 2.32 4.16
N LEU A 58 -11.18 3.37 3.85
CA LEU A 58 -9.99 3.73 4.64
C LEU A 58 -10.36 4.20 6.05
N LYS A 59 -11.44 4.98 6.22
CA LYS A 59 -11.99 5.35 7.55
C LYS A 59 -12.27 4.12 8.42
N LYS A 60 -12.86 3.06 7.84
CA LYS A 60 -13.08 1.80 8.56
C LYS A 60 -11.77 1.14 9.00
N PHE A 61 -10.76 1.10 8.13
CA PHE A 61 -9.44 0.57 8.51
C PHE A 61 -8.81 1.36 9.65
N ILE A 62 -8.85 2.69 9.60
CA ILE A 62 -8.30 3.54 10.67
C ILE A 62 -8.98 3.25 12.02
N ILE A 63 -10.30 3.10 12.03
CA ILE A 63 -11.06 2.73 13.24
C ILE A 63 -10.61 1.35 13.75
N VAL A 64 -10.49 0.36 12.86
CA VAL A 64 -10.07 -1.00 13.22
C VAL A 64 -8.64 -1.04 13.78
N PHE A 65 -7.74 -0.25 13.22
CA PHE A 65 -6.35 -0.16 13.67
C PHE A 65 -6.19 0.55 15.01
N ASN A 66 -7.17 1.37 15.42
CA ASN A 66 -7.19 2.10 16.69
C ASN A 66 -5.86 2.87 16.94
N GLY A 67 -5.42 3.61 15.91
CA GLY A 67 -4.21 4.44 15.96
C GLY A 67 -2.88 3.68 15.93
N LYS A 68 -2.87 2.35 15.84
CA LYS A 68 -1.63 1.54 15.83
C LYS A 68 -1.61 0.49 14.70
N PRO A 69 -1.64 0.90 13.42
CA PRO A 69 -1.74 0.00 12.28
C PRO A 69 -0.65 -1.08 12.24
N TYR A 70 0.63 -0.74 12.39
CA TYR A 70 1.72 -1.72 12.40
C TYR A 70 1.57 -2.74 13.51
N SER A 71 1.24 -2.28 14.74
CA SER A 71 1.00 -3.18 15.87
C SER A 71 -0.22 -4.07 15.62
N PHE A 72 -1.29 -3.53 15.04
CA PHE A 72 -2.47 -4.31 14.67
C PHE A 72 -2.11 -5.43 13.69
N ILE A 73 -1.36 -5.11 12.61
CA ILE A 73 -0.91 -6.13 11.66
C ILE A 73 0.00 -7.15 12.34
N LYS A 74 1.01 -6.70 13.09
CA LYS A 74 2.00 -7.56 13.75
C LYS A 74 1.38 -8.49 14.79
N ASN A 75 0.29 -8.10 15.41
CA ASN A 75 -0.43 -8.88 16.42
C ASN A 75 -1.75 -9.48 15.91
N PHE A 76 -2.00 -9.39 14.60
CA PHE A 76 -3.22 -9.89 13.99
C PHE A 76 -3.44 -11.37 14.31
N SER A 77 -4.67 -11.69 14.73
CA SER A 77 -5.12 -13.04 15.02
C SER A 77 -6.54 -13.22 14.52
N LEU A 78 -6.77 -14.30 13.78
CA LEU A 78 -8.07 -14.57 13.17
C LEU A 78 -9.20 -14.61 14.22
N SER A 79 -8.97 -15.25 15.37
CA SER A 79 -9.98 -15.37 16.44
C SER A 79 -10.35 -14.04 17.09
N LYS A 80 -9.41 -13.10 17.18
CA LYS A 80 -9.60 -11.79 17.84
C LYS A 80 -10.10 -10.71 16.88
N ASN A 81 -9.75 -10.81 15.61
CA ASN A 81 -9.86 -9.70 14.68
C ASN A 81 -10.81 -9.95 13.51
N SER A 82 -11.25 -11.19 13.24
CA SER A 82 -12.12 -11.49 12.08
C SER A 82 -13.37 -10.61 12.03
N LYS A 83 -14.11 -10.53 13.14
CA LYS A 83 -15.32 -9.70 13.27
C LYS A 83 -15.08 -8.20 13.04
N LYS A 84 -13.88 -7.70 13.29
CA LYS A 84 -13.54 -6.29 13.06
C LYS A 84 -13.36 -5.99 11.56
N ILE A 85 -13.03 -7.02 10.78
CA ILE A 85 -12.67 -6.91 9.37
C ILE A 85 -13.84 -7.30 8.46
N SER A 86 -14.74 -8.17 8.93
CA SER A 86 -15.93 -8.62 8.20
C SER A 86 -16.82 -7.47 7.70
N ASP A 87 -16.82 -6.34 8.41
CA ASP A 87 -17.64 -5.17 8.07
C ASP A 87 -17.00 -4.27 6.99
N ILE A 88 -15.78 -4.61 6.55
CA ILE A 88 -15.06 -3.90 5.50
C ILE A 88 -15.32 -4.57 4.16
N LYS A 89 -16.22 -3.97 3.38
CA LYS A 89 -16.51 -4.38 2.01
C LYS A 89 -16.00 -3.33 1.03
N HIS A 90 -15.32 -3.76 -0.03
CA HIS A 90 -14.84 -2.86 -1.07
C HIS A 90 -14.84 -3.54 -2.44
N ARG A 91 -15.92 -3.31 -3.21
CA ARG A 91 -16.09 -3.74 -4.60
C ARG A 91 -15.77 -5.24 -4.81
N PHE A 92 -14.63 -5.54 -5.42
CA PHE A 92 -14.20 -6.89 -5.81
C PHE A 92 -13.56 -7.69 -4.66
N TYR A 93 -13.27 -7.06 -3.52
CA TYR A 93 -12.62 -7.74 -2.41
C TYR A 93 -13.64 -8.37 -1.49
N THR A 94 -13.49 -9.68 -1.30
CA THR A 94 -14.28 -10.46 -0.36
C THR A 94 -13.71 -10.37 1.05
N GLU A 95 -14.51 -10.71 2.05
CA GLU A 95 -14.03 -10.84 3.43
C GLU A 95 -12.85 -11.81 3.54
N ASP A 96 -12.92 -12.95 2.84
CA ASP A 96 -11.84 -13.95 2.80
C ASP A 96 -10.54 -13.37 2.22
N ASP A 97 -10.61 -12.55 1.17
CA ASP A 97 -9.42 -11.86 0.63
C ASP A 97 -8.79 -10.94 1.67
N LEU A 98 -9.60 -10.18 2.41
CA LEU A 98 -9.11 -9.29 3.47
C LEU A 98 -8.46 -10.09 4.59
N LEU A 99 -9.13 -11.11 5.12
CA LEU A 99 -8.59 -11.95 6.20
C LEU A 99 -7.25 -12.57 5.79
N LYS A 100 -7.16 -13.10 4.57
CA LYS A 100 -5.91 -13.65 4.02
C LYS A 100 -4.83 -12.59 3.88
N LEU A 101 -5.17 -11.38 3.42
CA LEU A 101 -4.23 -10.27 3.36
C LEU A 101 -3.62 -9.98 4.74
N PHE A 102 -4.44 -9.87 5.79
CA PHE A 102 -3.95 -9.60 7.14
C PHE A 102 -3.13 -10.75 7.74
N ILE A 103 -3.48 -12.02 7.43
CA ILE A 103 -2.67 -13.18 7.82
C ILE A 103 -1.29 -13.12 7.18
N ILE A 104 -1.21 -12.86 5.87
CA ILE A 104 0.07 -12.78 5.16
C ILE A 104 0.87 -11.58 5.62
N LEU A 105 0.25 -10.40 5.75
CA LEU A 105 0.96 -9.24 6.28
C LEU A 105 1.49 -9.48 7.71
N ASN A 106 0.74 -10.18 8.57
CA ASN A 106 1.23 -10.59 9.90
C ASN A 106 2.50 -11.46 9.79
N LYS A 107 2.44 -12.52 8.99
CA LYS A 107 3.54 -13.46 8.75
C LYS A 107 4.78 -12.71 8.24
N GLU A 108 4.61 -11.90 7.21
CA GLU A 108 5.72 -11.20 6.55
C GLU A 108 6.30 -10.07 7.40
N ILE A 109 5.49 -9.29 8.11
CA ILE A 109 5.98 -8.24 9.00
C ILE A 109 6.72 -8.83 10.21
N LYS A 110 6.29 -9.97 10.76
CA LYS A 110 7.04 -10.63 11.84
C LYS A 110 8.43 -11.07 11.38
N LYS A 111 8.53 -11.56 10.14
CA LYS A 111 9.78 -12.00 9.51
C LYS A 111 10.71 -10.82 9.19
N HIS A 112 10.21 -9.82 8.45
CA HIS A 112 11.03 -8.77 7.83
C HIS A 112 11.01 -7.42 8.55
N LYS A 113 10.19 -7.27 9.59
CA LYS A 113 10.05 -6.09 10.47
C LYS A 113 9.45 -4.84 9.81
N SER A 114 9.43 -4.70 8.49
CA SER A 114 8.81 -3.58 7.76
C SER A 114 8.45 -3.97 6.33
N ILE A 115 7.61 -3.18 5.66
CA ILE A 115 7.26 -3.38 4.26
C ILE A 115 8.43 -2.93 3.37
N LYS A 116 9.17 -1.89 3.77
CA LYS A 116 10.41 -1.46 3.10
C LYS A 116 11.39 -2.62 2.91
N GLN A 117 11.66 -3.36 3.98
CA GLN A 117 12.61 -4.47 3.95
C GLN A 117 12.15 -5.62 3.03
N ILE A 118 10.84 -5.81 2.85
CA ILE A 118 10.31 -6.79 1.90
C ILE A 118 10.55 -6.29 0.47
N PHE A 119 10.28 -5.01 0.19
CA PHE A 119 10.50 -4.44 -1.13
C PHE A 119 11.98 -4.46 -1.53
N LEU A 120 12.87 -4.08 -0.62
CA LEU A 120 14.31 -4.03 -0.88
C LEU A 120 14.95 -5.38 -1.19
N GLN A 121 14.34 -6.51 -0.80
CA GLN A 121 14.82 -7.85 -1.20
C GLN A 121 14.72 -8.10 -2.71
N GLY A 122 13.77 -7.46 -3.37
CA GLY A 122 13.53 -7.60 -4.80
C GLY A 122 13.97 -6.38 -5.62
N TYR A 123 14.54 -5.36 -4.98
CA TYR A 123 14.95 -4.12 -5.64
C TYR A 123 16.44 -4.15 -5.98
N ASN A 124 16.77 -3.74 -7.21
CA ASN A 124 18.15 -3.56 -7.65
C ASN A 124 18.36 -2.11 -8.09
N ILE A 125 19.33 -1.43 -7.48
CA ILE A 125 19.68 -0.04 -7.79
C ILE A 125 20.20 0.14 -9.22
N SER A 126 20.69 -0.93 -9.84
CA SER A 126 21.18 -0.93 -11.22
C SER A 126 20.07 -1.09 -12.27
N ASP A 127 18.82 -1.37 -11.84
CA ASP A 127 17.69 -1.40 -12.78
C ASP A 127 17.36 0.02 -13.24
N GLU A 128 17.01 0.16 -14.53
CA GLU A 128 16.63 1.45 -15.12
C GLU A 128 15.45 2.12 -14.38
N ASN A 129 14.54 1.32 -13.83
CA ASN A 129 13.37 1.78 -13.10
C ASN A 129 12.85 0.71 -12.12
N VAL A 130 11.85 1.07 -11.32
CA VAL A 130 11.29 0.21 -10.25
C VAL A 130 10.44 -0.96 -10.74
N LYS A 131 10.28 -1.18 -12.06
CA LYS A 131 9.41 -2.23 -12.62
C LYS A 131 9.76 -3.63 -12.09
N ASN A 132 11.04 -3.97 -12.06
CA ASN A 132 11.51 -5.25 -11.53
C ASN A 132 11.25 -5.35 -10.02
N GLY A 133 11.51 -4.28 -9.26
CA GLY A 133 11.18 -4.19 -7.83
C GLY A 133 9.69 -4.43 -7.55
N ILE A 134 8.80 -3.82 -8.33
CA ILE A 134 7.35 -4.04 -8.26
C ILE A 134 7.00 -5.50 -8.56
N SER A 135 7.56 -6.06 -9.65
CA SER A 135 7.29 -7.45 -10.03
C SER A 135 7.73 -8.41 -8.93
N ASN A 136 8.94 -8.24 -8.39
CA ASN A 136 9.49 -9.07 -7.32
C ASN A 136 8.68 -8.94 -6.02
N PHE A 137 8.29 -7.72 -5.63
CA PHE A 137 7.45 -7.49 -4.45
C PHE A 137 6.07 -8.14 -4.60
N SER A 138 5.40 -7.96 -5.74
CA SER A 138 4.11 -8.60 -5.99
C SER A 138 4.22 -10.12 -6.02
N ASN A 139 5.21 -10.67 -6.72
CA ASN A 139 5.45 -12.12 -6.76
C ASN A 139 5.78 -12.69 -5.37
N TYR A 140 6.54 -11.95 -4.55
CA TYR A 140 6.81 -12.33 -3.15
C TYR A 140 5.52 -12.57 -2.36
N PHE A 141 4.60 -11.60 -2.39
CA PHE A 141 3.32 -11.75 -1.71
C PHE A 141 2.48 -12.88 -2.32
N LEU A 142 2.33 -12.91 -3.65
CA LEU A 142 1.56 -13.95 -4.34
C LEU A 142 2.06 -15.37 -4.02
N ASN A 143 3.37 -15.57 -3.95
CA ASN A 143 3.98 -16.82 -3.53
C ASN A 143 3.68 -17.13 -2.05
N SER A 144 3.77 -16.15 -1.15
CA SER A 144 3.41 -16.36 0.25
C SER A 144 1.92 -16.75 0.42
N PHE A 145 1.01 -16.18 -0.38
CA PHE A 145 -0.39 -16.63 -0.43
C PHE A 145 -0.53 -18.06 -0.93
N LEU A 146 0.18 -18.41 -2.01
CA LEU A 146 0.16 -19.75 -2.59
C LEU A 146 0.68 -20.80 -1.61
N GLU A 147 1.82 -20.54 -0.97
CA GLU A 147 2.42 -21.41 0.05
C GLU A 147 1.52 -21.60 1.28
N THR A 148 0.85 -20.53 1.71
CA THR A 148 0.06 -20.55 2.95
C THR A 148 -1.35 -21.11 2.74
N PHE A 149 -1.97 -20.88 1.57
CA PHE A 149 -3.37 -21.23 1.33
C PHE A 149 -3.60 -22.18 0.15
N GLY A 150 -2.55 -22.59 -0.57
CA GLY A 150 -2.61 -23.48 -1.73
C GLY A 150 -3.22 -22.88 -2.99
N LYS A 151 -3.76 -21.64 -2.92
CA LYS A 151 -4.36 -20.93 -4.06
C LYS A 151 -4.32 -19.43 -3.86
N VAL A 152 -4.35 -18.69 -4.97
CA VAL A 152 -4.44 -17.22 -4.99
C VAL A 152 -5.69 -16.79 -5.74
N SER A 153 -6.59 -16.07 -5.06
CA SER A 153 -7.83 -15.57 -5.64
C SER A 153 -7.57 -14.45 -6.67
N ALA A 154 -8.59 -14.14 -7.48
CA ALA A 154 -8.53 -12.97 -8.37
C ALA A 154 -8.41 -11.66 -7.59
N GLY A 155 -9.06 -11.57 -6.41
CA GLY A 155 -8.95 -10.42 -5.51
C GLY A 155 -7.51 -10.17 -5.06
N ILE A 156 -6.82 -11.21 -4.57
CA ILE A 156 -5.41 -11.10 -4.16
C ILE A 156 -4.50 -10.78 -5.35
N LYS A 157 -4.70 -11.40 -6.52
CA LYS A 157 -3.96 -11.03 -7.75
C LYS A 157 -4.17 -9.57 -8.14
N PHE A 158 -5.35 -9.02 -7.86
CA PHE A 158 -5.63 -7.61 -8.07
C PHE A 158 -4.92 -6.72 -7.03
N MET A 159 -4.80 -7.15 -5.77
CA MET A 159 -4.02 -6.42 -4.74
C MET A 159 -2.54 -6.29 -5.10
N PHE A 160 -1.95 -7.35 -5.68
CA PHE A 160 -0.54 -7.44 -6.04
C PHE A 160 -0.36 -7.59 -7.56
N PRO A 161 -0.48 -6.49 -8.33
CA PRO A 161 -0.41 -6.54 -9.79
C PRO A 161 1.01 -6.82 -10.30
N LEU A 162 1.10 -7.45 -11.48
CA LEU A 162 2.35 -7.79 -12.14
C LEU A 162 2.54 -6.97 -13.42
N PRO A 163 3.63 -6.19 -13.56
CA PRO A 163 3.92 -5.42 -14.78
C PRO A 163 4.04 -6.31 -16.03
N GLU A 164 4.67 -7.48 -15.90
CA GLU A 164 4.86 -8.44 -16.99
C GLU A 164 3.55 -9.06 -17.50
N LYS A 165 2.45 -8.92 -16.76
CA LYS A 165 1.10 -9.31 -17.18
C LYS A 165 0.30 -8.14 -17.78
N GLY A 166 0.97 -7.06 -18.19
CA GLY A 166 0.36 -5.90 -18.83
C GLY A 166 -0.28 -4.89 -17.87
N SER A 167 -0.11 -5.05 -16.56
CA SER A 167 -0.62 -4.07 -15.60
C SER A 167 0.26 -2.82 -15.56
N ALA A 168 -0.36 -1.65 -15.69
CA ALA A 168 0.31 -0.36 -15.43
C ALA A 168 0.70 -0.16 -13.95
N CYS A 169 0.29 -1.07 -13.05
CA CYS A 169 0.63 -1.07 -11.63
C CYS A 169 0.38 0.28 -10.92
N LYS A 170 -0.63 1.03 -11.36
CA LYS A 170 -0.91 2.40 -10.90
C LYS A 170 -0.97 2.53 -9.37
N ARG A 171 -1.59 1.56 -8.69
CA ARG A 171 -1.68 1.51 -7.22
C ARG A 171 -0.33 1.25 -6.55
N MET A 172 0.48 0.34 -7.09
CA MET A 172 1.83 0.12 -6.55
C MET A 172 2.73 1.33 -6.78
N ASN A 173 2.63 1.96 -7.95
CA ASN A 173 3.33 3.22 -8.23
C ASN A 173 2.87 4.35 -7.31
N LEU A 174 1.57 4.42 -6.97
CA LEU A 174 1.05 5.37 -5.99
C LEU A 174 1.65 5.13 -4.58
N PHE A 175 1.71 3.87 -4.14
CA PHE A 175 2.37 3.50 -2.89
C PHE A 175 3.85 3.92 -2.88
N LEU A 176 4.59 3.54 -3.92
CA LEU A 176 6.01 3.89 -4.04
C LEU A 176 6.22 5.40 -4.12
N ARG A 177 5.34 6.15 -4.79
CA ARG A 177 5.38 7.61 -4.80
C ARG A 177 5.36 8.16 -3.37
N TRP A 178 4.42 7.71 -2.54
CA TRP A 178 4.31 8.12 -1.14
C TRP A 178 5.54 7.76 -0.30
N MET A 179 6.14 6.59 -0.55
CA MET A 179 7.26 6.09 0.25
C MET A 179 8.63 6.61 -0.20
N VAL A 180 8.84 6.84 -1.50
CA VAL A 180 10.16 7.14 -2.10
C VAL A 180 10.35 8.63 -2.33
N ARG A 181 9.33 9.31 -2.86
CA ARG A 181 9.42 10.74 -3.15
C ARG A 181 9.38 11.53 -1.86
N LYS A 182 10.33 12.46 -1.68
CA LYS A 182 10.35 13.40 -0.57
C LYS A 182 9.94 14.79 -1.08
N ASP A 183 8.75 15.23 -0.69
CA ASP A 183 8.27 16.58 -0.98
C ASP A 183 7.36 17.11 0.15
N GLU A 184 6.56 18.14 -0.11
CA GLU A 184 5.62 18.67 0.90
C GLU A 184 4.53 17.64 1.27
N LEU A 185 4.13 16.78 0.33
CA LEU A 185 3.02 15.83 0.47
C LEU A 185 3.52 14.42 0.82
N ASP A 186 4.47 13.89 0.06
CA ASP A 186 4.98 12.54 0.17
C ASP A 186 6.12 12.43 1.20
N PHE A 187 6.30 11.24 1.78
CA PHE A 187 7.08 11.07 3.00
C PHE A 187 8.57 10.84 2.77
N GLY A 188 8.96 10.22 1.65
CA GLY A 188 10.36 9.94 1.34
C GLY A 188 11.08 9.07 2.39
N LEU A 189 10.37 8.08 2.94
CA LEU A 189 10.88 7.14 3.95
C LEU A 189 11.89 6.13 3.38
N TRP A 190 11.79 5.82 2.08
CA TRP A 190 12.58 4.78 1.40
C TRP A 190 13.73 5.41 0.62
N LYS A 191 14.75 5.87 1.35
CA LYS A 191 15.91 6.62 0.83
C LYS A 191 16.85 5.78 -0.04
N GLU A 192 16.71 4.46 0.03
CA GLU A 192 17.49 3.49 -0.74
C GLU A 192 17.07 3.41 -2.21
N ILE A 193 15.91 3.99 -2.57
CA ILE A 193 15.39 4.03 -3.93
C ILE A 193 15.52 5.46 -4.45
N SER A 194 16.14 5.63 -5.62
CA SER A 194 16.30 6.95 -6.25
C SER A 194 15.00 7.44 -6.87
N THR A 195 14.70 8.74 -6.70
CA THR A 195 13.62 9.48 -7.37
C THR A 195 14.05 10.07 -8.70
#